data_AF-A0A528CJA6-F1
#
_entry.id   AF-A0A528CJA6-F1
#
_cell.length_a   1.000
_cell.length_b   1.000
_cell.length_c   1.000
_cell.angle_alpha   90.00
_cell.angle_beta   90.00
_cell.angle_gamma   90.00
#
_symmetry.space_group_name_H-M   'P 1'
#
loop_
_entity.id
_entity.type
_entity.pdbx_description
1 polymer ?
#
loop_
_entity_poly.entity_id
_entity_poly.type
_entity_poly.pdbx_seq_one_letter_code
_entity_poly.pdbx_strand_id
1 'polypeptide(L)' 'LEAMREPPGFTGKAPGGPSRWSTERSGEWEPVRPELVVEVRFDHVTGDRFRHGTKFLRWRPDKAPEQCTFEQIA' A
#
# COMPACT_ATOMS: atom_id res chain seq x y z
N LEU A 1 11.55 -2.12 10.46
CA LEU A 1 10.40 -1.26 10.13
C LEU A 1 10.52 0.12 10.77
N GLU A 2 10.87 0.23 12.05
CA GLU A 2 11.09 1.56 12.68
C GLU A 2 12.12 2.42 11.96
N ALA A 3 13.21 1.82 11.46
CA ALA A 3 14.23 2.51 10.67
C ALA A 3 13.72 3.06 9.31
N MET A 4 12.54 2.64 8.85
CA MET A 4 11.93 3.10 7.60
C MET A 4 10.83 4.14 7.86
N ARG A 5 10.53 4.51 9.11
CA ARG A 5 9.52 5.53 9.41
C ARG A 5 10.00 6.88 8.88
N GLU A 6 9.20 7.50 8.02
CA GLU A 6 9.55 8.79 7.42
C GLU A 6 8.29 9.60 7.12
N PRO A 7 8.00 10.65 7.91
CA PRO A 7 7.01 11.65 7.54
C PRO A 7 7.58 12.64 6.49
N PRO A 8 6.73 13.26 5.64
CA PRO A 8 5.28 13.08 5.59
C PRO A 8 4.90 11.80 4.84
N GLY A 9 3.84 11.13 5.29
CA GLY A 9 3.22 10.08 4.50
C GLY A 9 2.30 10.64 3.42
N PHE A 10 1.14 10.01 3.22
CA PHE A 10 0.15 10.43 2.25
C PHE A 10 -0.25 11.91 2.41
N THR A 11 -0.13 12.70 1.35
CA THR A 11 -0.56 14.12 1.29
C THR A 11 -2.07 14.28 1.06
N GLY A 12 -2.81 13.16 1.00
CA GLY A 12 -4.26 13.07 0.90
C GLY A 12 -4.70 11.61 0.88
N LYS A 13 -5.93 11.33 1.34
CA LYS A 13 -6.47 9.95 1.46
C LYS A 13 -5.62 9.04 2.38
N ALA A 14 -5.00 9.63 3.40
CA ALA A 14 -4.25 8.91 4.42
C ALA A 14 -5.13 7.82 5.09
N PRO A 15 -4.54 6.66 5.44
CA PRO A 15 -5.22 5.66 6.24
C PRO A 15 -5.51 6.17 7.66
N GLY A 16 -6.26 5.41 8.46
CA GLY A 16 -6.56 5.76 9.84
C GLY A 16 -7.67 6.80 10.07
N GLY A 17 -8.31 7.28 9.00
CA GLY A 17 -9.54 8.06 9.13
C GLY A 17 -10.68 7.24 9.77
N PRO A 18 -11.69 7.91 10.37
CA PRO A 18 -12.79 7.23 11.03
C PRO A 18 -13.55 6.30 10.07
N SER A 19 -13.69 5.04 10.46
CA SER A 19 -14.36 4.01 9.66
C SER A 19 -15.50 3.40 10.48
N ARG A 20 -16.70 3.32 9.87
CA ARG A 20 -17.88 2.67 10.47
C ARG A 20 -17.69 1.17 10.75
N TRP A 21 -16.63 0.58 10.19
CA TRP A 21 -16.29 -0.83 10.33
C TRP A 21 -15.09 -1.05 11.24
N SER A 22 -14.49 0.01 11.79
CA SER A 22 -13.48 -0.13 12.83
C SER A 22 -14.19 -0.49 14.13
N THR A 23 -13.96 -1.72 14.61
CA THR A 23 -14.28 -2.14 15.98
C THR A 23 -13.13 -1.70 16.91
N GLU A 24 -12.77 -2.47 17.95
CA GLU A 24 -11.68 -2.17 18.88
C GLU A 24 -10.26 -2.14 18.26
N ARG A 25 -10.11 -2.43 16.96
CA ARG A 25 -8.80 -2.37 16.31
C ARG A 25 -8.39 -0.92 16.07
N SER A 26 -7.20 -0.56 16.54
CA SER A 26 -6.59 0.73 16.26
C SER A 26 -6.47 0.96 14.75
N GLY A 27 -6.88 2.15 14.31
CA GLY A 27 -6.65 2.65 12.95
C GLY A 27 -5.32 3.40 12.81
N GLU A 28 -4.49 3.39 13.85
CA GLU A 28 -3.18 4.03 13.83
C GLU A 28 -2.32 3.43 12.71
N TRP A 29 -1.60 4.31 12.03
CA TRP A 29 -0.66 3.95 11.00
C TRP A 29 0.55 4.89 11.08
N GLU A 30 1.68 4.37 10.65
CA GLU A 30 2.94 5.11 10.61
C GLU A 30 3.39 5.23 9.15
N PRO A 31 3.79 6.43 8.70
CA PRO A 31 4.34 6.59 7.36
C PRO A 31 5.71 5.92 7.27
N VAL A 32 5.94 5.20 6.17
CA VAL A 32 7.20 4.53 5.88
C VAL A 32 7.68 4.86 4.49
N ARG A 33 9.00 4.85 4.29
CA ARG A 33 9.63 5.00 2.97
C ARG A 33 9.21 3.85 2.05
N PRO A 34 8.92 4.12 0.76
CA PRO A 34 8.53 3.10 -0.20
C PRO A 34 9.75 2.31 -0.70
N GLU A 35 10.39 1.55 0.18
CA GLU A 35 11.63 0.80 -0.12
C GLU A 35 11.37 -0.68 -0.41
N LEU A 36 10.21 -1.22 -0.02
CA LEU A 36 9.89 -2.64 -0.14
C LEU A 36 8.90 -2.90 -1.27
N VAL A 37 9.20 -3.92 -2.07
CA VAL A 37 8.34 -4.34 -3.18
C VAL A 37 7.70 -5.69 -2.89
N VAL A 38 6.43 -5.81 -3.25
CA VAL A 38 5.63 -7.03 -3.12
C VAL A 38 4.93 -7.36 -4.43
N GLU A 39 4.69 -8.65 -4.64
CA GLU A 39 3.84 -9.13 -5.72
C GLU A 39 2.44 -9.39 -5.16
N VAL A 40 1.43 -8.93 -5.90
CA VAL A 40 0.03 -9.09 -5.52
C VAL A 40 -0.78 -9.65 -6.69
N ARG A 41 -1.85 -10.38 -6.36
CA ARG A 41 -2.93 -10.72 -7.29
C ARG A 41 -4.10 -9.79 -7.05
N PHE A 42 -4.73 -9.31 -8.11
CA PHE A 42 -5.91 -8.45 -8.05
C PHE A 42 -6.84 -8.76 -9.22
N ASP A 43 -8.10 -8.37 -9.12
CA ASP A 43 -9.10 -8.57 -10.18
C ASP A 43 -9.11 -7.42 -11.19
N HIS A 44 -9.26 -6.18 -10.72
CA HIS A 44 -9.22 -5.00 -11.60
C HIS A 44 -8.75 -3.74 -10.88
N VAL A 45 -8.38 -2.73 -11.66
CA VAL A 45 -7.97 -1.40 -11.20
C VAL A 45 -8.97 -0.35 -11.67
N THR A 46 -9.45 0.48 -10.75
CA THR A 46 -10.37 1.60 -11.04
C THR A 46 -9.99 2.82 -10.21
N GLY A 47 -9.72 3.95 -10.88
CA GLY A 47 -9.34 5.20 -10.22
C GLY A 47 -8.09 5.05 -9.36
N ASP A 48 -7.04 4.47 -9.95
CA ASP A 48 -5.72 4.25 -9.37
C ASP A 48 -5.71 3.36 -8.12
N ARG A 49 -6.68 2.44 -8.04
CA ARG A 49 -6.83 1.51 -6.92
C ARG A 49 -7.25 0.12 -7.37
N PHE A 50 -6.66 -0.89 -6.75
CA PHE A 50 -7.17 -2.25 -6.83
C PHE A 50 -8.58 -2.37 -6.26
N ARG A 51 -9.38 -3.25 -6.86
CA ARG A 51 -10.77 -3.55 -6.46
C ARG A 51 -10.99 -5.06 -6.35
N HIS A 52 -12.07 -5.41 -5.64
CA HIS A 52 -12.51 -6.78 -5.36
C HIS A 52 -11.46 -7.69 -4.69
N GLY A 53 -10.59 -7.09 -3.87
CA GLY A 53 -9.66 -7.81 -3.01
C GLY A 53 -8.29 -7.99 -3.67
N THR A 54 -7.27 -7.38 -3.05
CA THR A 54 -5.88 -7.57 -3.42
C THR A 54 -5.26 -8.61 -2.50
N LYS A 55 -4.70 -9.67 -3.09
CA LYS A 55 -4.03 -10.74 -2.33
C LYS A 55 -2.53 -10.59 -2.44
N PHE A 56 -1.87 -10.46 -1.29
CA PHE A 56 -0.42 -10.58 -1.20
C PHE A 56 0.03 -11.98 -1.63
N LEU A 57 1.04 -12.04 -2.50
CA LEU A 57 1.65 -13.30 -2.95
C LEU A 57 3.02 -13.50 -2.32
N ARG A 58 3.96 -12.58 -2.53
CA ARG A 58 5.35 -12.70 -2.07
C ARG A 58 6.08 -11.35 -2.03
N TRP A 59 7.16 -11.30 -1.27
CA TRP A 59 8.14 -10.20 -1.33
C TRP A 59 8.98 -10.30 -2.61
N ARG A 60 9.41 -9.15 -3.13
CA ARG A 60 10.26 -9.03 -4.32
C ARG A 60 11.49 -8.18 -4.02
N PRO A 61 12.45 -8.69 -3.22
CA PRO A 61 13.69 -7.96 -2.93
C PRO A 61 14.56 -7.76 -4.19
N ASP A 62 14.26 -8.47 -5.26
CA ASP A 62 14.88 -8.39 -6.57
C ASP A 62 14.39 -7.22 -7.44
N LYS A 63 13.31 -6.53 -7.05
CA LYS A 63 12.76 -5.38 -7.78
C LYS A 63 13.04 -4.07 -7.06
N ALA A 64 13.44 -3.06 -7.81
CA ALA A 64 13.53 -1.70 -7.31
C ALA A 64 12.13 -1.05 -7.24
N PRO A 65 11.82 -0.25 -6.19
CA PRO A 65 10.52 0.42 -6.05
C PRO A 65 10.15 1.29 -7.25
N GLU A 66 11.12 1.97 -7.86
CA GLU A 66 10.94 2.83 -9.03
C GLU A 66 10.45 2.07 -10.27
N GLN A 67 10.63 0.75 -10.31
CA GLN A 67 10.14 -0.10 -11.39
C GLN A 67 8.65 -0.46 -11.23
N CYS A 68 8.00 -0.11 -10.12
CA CYS A 68 6.60 -0.43 -9.86
C CYS A 68 5.68 0.65 -10.44
N THR A 69 5.53 0.67 -11.76
CA THR A 69 4.73 1.67 -12.48
C THR A 69 3.39 1.11 -12.96
N PHE A 70 2.43 2.00 -13.26
CA PHE A 70 1.13 1.61 -13.81
C PHE A 70 1.21 0.92 -15.18
N GLU A 71 2.31 1.08 -15.91
CA GLU A 71 2.54 0.41 -17.20
C GLU A 71 2.59 -1.11 -17.06
N GLN A 72 2.87 -1.63 -15.86
CA GLN A 72 2.86 -3.07 -15.56
C GLN A 72 1.46 -3.68 -15.50
N ILE A 73 0.42 -2.83 -15.50
CA ILE A 73 -0.99 -3.18 -15.30
C ILE A 73 -1.79 -2.98 -16.62
N ALA A 74 -1.15 -2.46 -17.67
CA ALA A 74 -1.76 -2.18 -18.96
C ALA A 74 -2.23 -3.45 -19.69
#